data_AF-U2J6V7-F1
#
_entry.id   AF-U2J6V7-F1
#
_cell.length_a   1.000
_cell.length_b   1.000
_cell.length_c   1.000
_cell.angle_alpha   90.00
_cell.angle_beta   90.00
_cell.angle_gamma   90.00
#
_symmetry.space_group_name_H-M   'P 1'
#
loop_
_entity.id
_entity.type
_entity.pdbx_description
1 polymer ?
#
loop_
_entity_poly.entity_id
_entity_poly.type
_entity_poly.pdbx_seq_one_letter_code
_entity_poly.pdbx_strand_id
1 'polypeptide(L)'
;MIIVTLIPLLIFFAILYLRFNKGKIAEKMVHHKLMQLPEEYHVIDNVLFMSNGRSTQIDHIVVSPYAVFVIETKGYKGWIFGGESTEYWTQSIYGHKSAFYSPLLQNDGHIRFLKFMLKDLGNIPFVPIVVFNNEADLKVNVNNHIVVNRYYLKDTFLQYKDTVISQELKTKIISRIEASSWTQEKGAIREHKYNAKSKRYDTRNKIQHGVCPRCGGMLVERRGKYGRFYGCSNYPKCTFTLNK
;
A
#
# COMPACT_ATOMS: atom_id res chain seq x y z
N MET A 1 -35.17 26.34 -16.59
CA MET A 1 -34.40 25.59 -17.62
C MET A 1 -32.88 25.53 -17.35
N ILE A 2 -32.25 26.50 -16.68
CA ILE A 2 -30.79 26.48 -16.40
C ILE A 2 -30.38 25.43 -15.34
N ILE A 3 -31.23 25.14 -14.35
CA ILE A 3 -30.93 24.13 -13.31
C ILE A 3 -30.89 22.70 -13.87
N VAL A 4 -31.69 22.41 -14.91
CA VAL A 4 -31.81 21.08 -15.52
C VAL A 4 -30.58 20.74 -16.38
N THR A 5 -29.88 21.74 -16.94
CA THR A 5 -28.64 21.53 -17.72
C THR A 5 -27.39 21.47 -16.85
N LEU A 6 -27.42 22.06 -15.65
CA LEU A 6 -26.31 21.99 -14.69
C LEU A 6 -26.19 20.63 -14.00
N ILE A 7 -27.29 19.91 -13.79
CA ILE A 7 -27.28 18.60 -13.12
C ILE A 7 -26.49 17.54 -13.92
N PRO A 8 -26.73 17.33 -15.23
CA PRO A 8 -25.92 16.42 -16.05
C PRO A 8 -24.45 16.81 -16.10
N LEU A 9 -24.15 18.11 -16.12
CA LEU A 9 -22.79 18.63 -16.13
C LEU A 9 -22.09 18.36 -14.79
N LEU A 10 -22.77 18.59 -13.66
CA LEU A 10 -22.28 18.26 -12.32
C LEU A 10 -22.10 16.75 -12.15
N ILE A 11 -23.02 15.93 -12.65
CA ILE A 11 -22.91 14.48 -12.68
C ILE A 11 -21.69 14.06 -13.52
N PHE A 12 -21.48 14.67 -14.69
CA PHE A 12 -20.32 14.41 -15.54
C PHE A 12 -19.01 14.76 -14.84
N PHE A 13 -18.90 15.95 -14.23
CA PHE A 13 -17.72 16.33 -13.44
C PHE A 13 -17.53 15.44 -12.20
N ALA A 14 -18.61 15.01 -11.55
CA ALA A 14 -18.54 14.05 -10.44
C ALA A 14 -18.04 12.68 -10.93
N ILE A 15 -18.52 12.18 -12.08
CA ILE A 15 -18.04 10.93 -12.70
C ILE A 15 -16.55 11.04 -13.04
N LEU A 16 -16.10 12.17 -13.62
CA LEU A 16 -14.69 12.42 -13.89
C LEU A 16 -13.88 12.46 -12.58
N TYR A 17 -14.35 13.16 -11.56
CA TYR A 17 -13.70 13.22 -10.25
C TYR A 17 -13.55 11.84 -9.62
N LEU A 18 -14.62 11.03 -9.61
CA LEU A 18 -14.60 9.66 -9.11
C LEU A 18 -13.64 8.77 -9.90
N ARG A 19 -13.56 8.97 -11.22
CA ARG A 19 -12.66 8.23 -12.11
C ARG A 19 -11.19 8.55 -11.85
N PHE A 20 -10.84 9.81 -11.62
CA PHE A 20 -9.45 10.26 -11.49
C PHE A 20 -8.91 10.24 -10.05
N ASN A 21 -9.78 10.16 -9.03
CA ASN A 21 -9.38 10.17 -7.61
C ASN A 21 -9.65 8.86 -6.87
N LYS A 22 -9.73 7.72 -7.58
CA LYS A 22 -10.08 6.41 -7.00
C LYS A 22 -9.26 6.01 -5.77
N GLY A 23 -7.96 6.34 -5.74
CA GLY A 23 -7.09 6.08 -4.57
C GLY A 23 -7.56 6.85 -3.34
N LYS A 24 -7.62 8.18 -3.43
CA LYS A 24 -8.11 9.06 -2.37
C LYS A 24 -9.52 8.72 -1.89
N ILE A 25 -10.40 8.32 -2.80
CA ILE A 25 -11.76 7.90 -2.45
C ILE A 25 -11.71 6.62 -1.63
N ALA A 26 -10.92 5.63 -2.05
CA ALA A 26 -10.75 4.40 -1.30
C ALA A 26 -10.18 4.66 0.10
N GLU A 27 -9.11 5.46 0.20
CA GLU A 27 -8.51 5.91 1.47
C GLU A 27 -9.56 6.58 2.37
N LYS A 28 -10.34 7.53 1.82
CA LYS A 28 -11.43 8.18 2.57
C LYS A 28 -12.47 7.18 3.06
N MET A 29 -12.88 6.22 2.23
CA MET A 29 -13.86 5.19 2.64
C MET A 29 -13.32 4.27 3.74
N VAL A 30 -12.02 3.94 3.70
CA VAL A 30 -11.36 3.17 4.76
C VAL A 30 -11.32 3.98 6.05
N HIS A 31 -10.91 5.24 6.01
CA HIS A 31 -10.94 6.14 7.17
C HIS A 31 -12.33 6.18 7.83
N HIS A 32 -13.42 6.33 7.06
CA HIS A 32 -14.78 6.33 7.63
C HIS A 32 -15.13 5.02 8.34
N LYS A 33 -14.56 3.89 7.91
CA LYS A 33 -14.74 2.60 8.56
C LYS A 33 -13.91 2.50 9.84
N LEU A 34 -12.69 3.06 9.84
CA LEU A 34 -11.82 3.12 11.01
C LEU A 34 -12.40 4.02 12.11
N MET A 35 -13.07 5.12 11.76
CA MET A 35 -13.77 5.98 12.73
C MET A 35 -14.97 5.29 13.44
N GLN A 36 -15.32 4.06 13.06
CA GLN A 36 -16.34 3.24 13.74
C GLN A 36 -15.73 2.27 14.76
N LEU A 37 -14.40 2.29 14.95
CA LEU A 37 -13.71 1.53 15.98
C LEU A 37 -13.95 2.16 17.36
N PRO A 38 -13.81 1.39 18.45
CA PRO A 38 -13.88 1.93 19.81
C PRO A 38 -12.84 3.04 20.06
N GLU A 39 -13.09 3.90 21.05
CA GLU A 39 -12.25 5.05 21.39
C GLU A 39 -10.78 4.69 21.71
N GLU A 40 -10.54 3.48 22.18
CA GLU A 40 -9.18 2.99 22.45
C GLU A 40 -8.31 2.81 21.20
N TYR A 41 -8.87 2.95 19.99
CA TYR A 41 -8.15 2.90 18.73
C TYR A 41 -7.91 4.32 18.21
N HIS A 42 -6.65 4.76 18.21
CA HIS A 42 -6.26 6.07 17.68
C HIS A 42 -5.89 5.95 16.19
N VAL A 43 -6.62 6.66 15.33
CA VAL A 43 -6.44 6.61 13.86
C VAL A 43 -5.58 7.79 13.40
N ILE A 44 -4.55 7.51 12.60
CA ILE A 44 -3.65 8.50 12.00
C ILE A 44 -3.61 8.26 10.49
N ASP A 45 -4.07 9.23 9.70
CA ASP A 45 -4.21 9.08 8.24
C ASP A 45 -3.17 9.86 7.44
N ASN A 46 -2.88 9.35 6.23
CA ASN A 46 -2.13 10.03 5.17
C ASN A 46 -0.75 10.53 5.63
N VAL A 47 -0.03 9.70 6.38
CA VAL A 47 1.24 10.11 6.96
C VAL A 47 2.34 10.03 5.91
N LEU A 48 3.00 11.16 5.68
CA LEU A 48 4.18 11.24 4.83
C LEU A 48 5.42 11.39 5.71
N PHE A 49 6.38 10.50 5.51
CA PHE A 49 7.67 10.57 6.17
C PHE A 49 8.79 10.78 5.17
N MET A 50 9.80 11.56 5.58
CA MET A 50 11.00 11.86 4.82
C MET A 50 12.23 11.44 5.63
N SER A 51 13.15 10.70 5.02
CA SER A 51 14.46 10.40 5.61
C SER A 51 15.50 10.24 4.51
N ASN A 52 16.58 11.03 4.56
CA ASN A 52 17.70 10.98 3.61
C ASN A 52 17.27 11.03 2.13
N GLY A 53 16.36 11.95 1.79
CA GLY A 53 15.82 12.11 0.43
C GLY A 53 14.90 10.98 -0.04
N ARG A 54 14.57 10.02 0.83
CA ARG A 54 13.58 8.97 0.57
C ARG A 54 12.31 9.25 1.34
N SER A 55 11.19 8.94 0.71
CA SER A 55 9.88 9.21 1.26
C SER A 55 9.02 7.94 1.30
N THR A 56 8.20 7.84 2.33
CA THR A 56 7.19 6.80 2.44
C THR A 56 5.87 7.43 2.86
N GLN A 57 4.82 7.17 2.09
CA GLN A 57 3.45 7.53 2.45
C GLN A 57 2.79 6.28 3.03
N ILE A 58 2.13 6.42 4.18
CA ILE A 58 1.33 5.37 4.80
C ILE A 58 -0.11 5.86 4.86
N ASP A 59 -1.04 5.09 4.29
CA ASP A 59 -2.43 5.51 4.13
C ASP A 59 -3.13 5.66 5.49
N HIS A 60 -3.05 4.64 6.34
CA HIS A 60 -3.58 4.70 7.70
C HIS A 60 -2.70 3.92 8.68
N ILE A 61 -2.54 4.47 9.88
CA ILE A 61 -1.97 3.80 11.03
C ILE A 61 -3.03 3.84 12.14
N VAL A 62 -3.24 2.71 12.80
CA VAL A 62 -4.11 2.66 13.99
C VAL A 62 -3.29 2.18 15.18
N VAL A 63 -3.25 2.97 16.24
CA VAL A 63 -2.54 2.64 17.49
C VAL A 63 -3.57 2.26 18.55
N SER A 64 -3.46 1.07 19.10
CA SER A 64 -4.38 0.51 20.11
C SER A 64 -3.60 -0.11 21.28
N PRO A 65 -4.27 -0.57 22.35
CA PRO A 65 -3.66 -1.38 23.39
C PRO A 65 -3.13 -2.76 22.90
N TYR A 66 -3.60 -3.24 21.74
CA TYR A 66 -3.32 -4.59 21.24
C TYR A 66 -2.20 -4.65 20.21
N ALA A 67 -2.09 -3.62 19.37
CA ALA A 67 -1.07 -3.52 18.32
C ALA A 67 -1.03 -2.13 17.69
N VAL A 68 0.03 -1.90 16.90
CA VAL A 68 0.08 -0.88 15.86
C VAL A 68 -0.30 -1.52 14.53
N PHE A 69 -1.48 -1.18 14.01
CA PHE A 69 -1.96 -1.66 12.73
C PHE A 69 -1.51 -0.71 11.62
N VAL A 70 -0.95 -1.26 10.54
CA VAL A 70 -0.47 -0.49 9.39
C VAL A 70 -1.29 -0.89 8.18
N ILE A 71 -2.07 0.04 7.66
CA ILE A 71 -3.09 -0.24 6.65
C ILE A 71 -2.66 0.33 5.30
N GLU A 72 -2.66 -0.53 4.28
CA GLU A 72 -2.49 -0.16 2.87
C GLU A 72 -3.82 -0.27 2.13
N THR A 73 -4.25 0.81 1.47
CA THR A 73 -5.56 0.87 0.83
C THR A 73 -5.46 0.76 -0.69
N LYS A 74 -6.22 -0.19 -1.27
CA LYS A 74 -6.29 -0.40 -2.71
C LYS A 74 -7.70 -0.23 -3.25
N GLY A 75 -7.91 0.88 -3.98
CA GLY A 75 -9.15 1.20 -4.67
C GLY A 75 -9.45 0.40 -5.94
N TYR A 76 -9.08 -0.88 -5.99
CA TYR A 76 -9.31 -1.76 -7.15
C TYR A 76 -10.69 -2.43 -7.11
N LYS A 77 -11.14 -2.90 -8.28
CA LYS A 77 -12.38 -3.66 -8.48
C LYS A 77 -12.16 -4.85 -9.43
N GLY A 78 -13.12 -5.75 -9.52
CA GLY A 78 -13.00 -6.96 -10.34
C GLY A 78 -12.09 -8.00 -9.69
N TRP A 79 -11.59 -8.95 -10.46
CA TRP A 79 -10.78 -10.03 -9.92
C TRP A 79 -9.37 -9.56 -9.61
N ILE A 80 -8.91 -9.85 -8.39
CA ILE A 80 -7.56 -9.53 -7.92
C ILE A 80 -6.81 -10.84 -7.67
N PHE A 81 -5.71 -11.02 -8.39
CA PHE A 81 -4.84 -12.19 -8.28
C PHE A 81 -3.49 -11.79 -7.72
N GLY A 82 -2.94 -12.61 -6.85
CA GLY A 82 -1.61 -12.39 -6.28
C GLY A 82 -1.33 -13.32 -5.11
N GLY A 83 -0.13 -13.20 -4.57
CA GLY A 83 0.27 -13.92 -3.35
C GLY A 83 1.50 -13.30 -2.70
N GLU A 84 1.87 -13.84 -1.55
CA GLU A 84 2.98 -13.34 -0.71
C GLU A 84 4.33 -13.37 -1.42
N SER A 85 4.59 -14.38 -2.24
CA SER A 85 5.86 -14.54 -2.96
C SER A 85 5.94 -13.74 -4.27
N THR A 86 4.89 -13.00 -4.63
CA THR A 86 4.81 -12.30 -5.93
C THR A 86 5.06 -10.80 -5.76
N GLU A 87 5.95 -10.26 -6.58
CA GLU A 87 6.27 -8.81 -6.57
C GLU A 87 5.14 -7.96 -7.17
N TYR A 88 4.43 -8.52 -8.14
CA TYR A 88 3.32 -7.86 -8.82
C TYR A 88 2.07 -8.72 -8.74
N TRP A 89 0.97 -8.07 -8.43
CA TRP A 89 -0.38 -8.62 -8.45
C TRP A 89 -1.07 -8.22 -9.74
N THR A 90 -2.13 -8.94 -10.11
CA THR A 90 -2.88 -8.70 -11.35
C THR A 90 -4.32 -8.37 -11.03
N GLN A 91 -4.80 -7.26 -11.59
CA GLN A 91 -6.21 -6.92 -11.66
C GLN A 91 -6.76 -7.40 -13.01
N SER A 92 -7.93 -8.03 -13.00
CA SER A 92 -8.67 -8.42 -14.21
C SER A 92 -10.09 -7.85 -14.19
N ILE A 93 -10.43 -7.05 -15.19
CA ILE A 93 -11.77 -6.47 -15.39
C ILE A 93 -12.22 -6.78 -16.82
N TYR A 94 -13.34 -7.50 -16.97
CA TYR A 94 -13.90 -7.89 -18.27
C TYR A 94 -12.85 -8.51 -19.22
N GLY A 95 -11.99 -9.39 -18.69
CA GLY A 95 -10.92 -10.05 -19.44
C GLY A 95 -9.64 -9.23 -19.62
N HIS A 96 -9.68 -7.90 -19.41
CA HIS A 96 -8.49 -7.05 -19.48
C HIS A 96 -7.68 -7.17 -18.19
N LYS A 97 -6.39 -7.53 -18.33
CA LYS A 97 -5.46 -7.70 -17.22
C LYS A 97 -4.50 -6.52 -17.10
N SER A 98 -4.25 -6.08 -15.87
CA SER A 98 -3.27 -5.05 -15.55
C SER A 98 -2.47 -5.45 -14.32
N ALA A 99 -1.15 -5.36 -14.40
CA ALA A 99 -0.26 -5.63 -13.28
C ALA A 99 -0.11 -4.39 -12.40
N PHE A 100 -0.03 -4.59 -11.09
CA PHE A 100 0.28 -3.55 -10.11
C PHE A 100 1.21 -4.10 -9.02
N TYR A 101 1.98 -3.23 -8.39
CA TYR A 101 2.94 -3.66 -7.35
C TYR A 101 2.22 -4.26 -6.15
N SER A 102 2.79 -5.33 -5.59
CA SER A 102 2.21 -6.05 -4.46
C SER A 102 1.93 -5.11 -3.28
N PRO A 103 0.68 -5.02 -2.81
CA PRO A 103 0.33 -4.20 -1.66
C PRO A 103 0.96 -4.75 -0.36
N LEU A 104 1.22 -6.06 -0.30
CA LEU A 104 1.92 -6.69 0.82
C LEU A 104 3.35 -6.15 0.95
N LEU A 105 4.11 -6.19 -0.15
CA LEU A 105 5.49 -5.71 -0.15
C LEU A 105 5.59 -4.20 0.12
N GLN A 106 4.57 -3.44 -0.28
CA GLN A 106 4.47 -2.02 0.04
C GLN A 106 4.27 -1.83 1.56
N ASN A 107 3.29 -2.52 2.14
CA ASN A 107 2.98 -2.48 3.57
C ASN A 107 4.17 -2.97 4.43
N ASP A 108 4.88 -4.02 4.01
CA ASP A 108 6.11 -4.47 4.68
C ASP A 108 7.19 -3.38 4.71
N GLY A 109 7.29 -2.59 3.63
CA GLY A 109 8.17 -1.43 3.57
C GLY A 109 7.81 -0.38 4.61
N HIS A 110 6.52 -0.11 4.77
CA HIS A 110 5.99 0.81 5.78
C HIS A 110 6.28 0.32 7.20
N ILE A 111 6.05 -0.96 7.48
CA ILE A 111 6.34 -1.57 8.79
C ILE A 111 7.84 -1.52 9.11
N ARG A 112 8.72 -1.85 8.16
CA ARG A 112 10.17 -1.75 8.36
C ARG A 112 10.59 -0.32 8.72
N PHE A 113 10.00 0.66 8.06
CA PHE A 113 10.26 2.06 8.35
C PHE A 113 9.78 2.46 9.75
N LEU A 114 8.55 2.09 10.14
CA LEU A 114 8.03 2.38 11.48
C LEU A 114 8.82 1.66 12.58
N LYS A 115 9.22 0.40 12.38
CA LYS A 115 10.11 -0.33 13.28
C LYS A 115 11.43 0.39 13.49
N PHE A 116 12.02 0.93 12.43
CA PHE A 116 13.24 1.73 12.54
C PHE A 116 13.04 3.04 13.31
N MET A 117 11.93 3.74 13.04
CA MET A 117 11.59 5.01 13.69
C MET A 117 11.30 4.85 15.19
N LEU A 118 10.66 3.75 15.58
CA LEU A 118 10.19 3.48 16.94
C LEU A 118 11.09 2.50 17.70
N LYS A 119 12.30 2.22 17.19
CA LYS A 119 13.22 1.20 17.73
C LYS A 119 13.61 1.43 19.19
N ASP A 120 13.60 2.68 19.66
CA ASP A 120 13.94 3.08 21.02
C ASP A 120 12.80 2.87 22.03
N LEU A 121 11.58 2.58 21.55
CA LEU A 121 10.40 2.37 22.37
C LEU A 121 10.16 0.89 22.74
N GLY A 122 11.13 0.01 22.44
CA GLY A 122 11.07 -1.41 22.75
C GLY A 122 10.37 -2.25 21.67
N ASN A 123 9.88 -3.44 22.05
CA ASN A 123 9.23 -4.35 21.13
C ASN A 123 7.76 -3.98 20.94
N ILE A 124 7.41 -3.47 19.76
CA ILE A 124 6.06 -3.07 19.40
C ILE A 124 5.47 -4.11 18.42
N PRO A 125 4.31 -4.70 18.72
CA PRO A 125 3.62 -5.58 17.79
C PRO A 125 3.01 -4.76 16.65
N PHE A 126 3.45 -5.05 15.42
CA PHE A 126 2.89 -4.46 14.20
C PHE A 126 2.04 -5.48 13.46
N VAL A 127 0.84 -5.06 13.04
CA VAL A 127 -0.09 -5.89 12.28
C VAL A 127 -0.27 -5.29 10.87
N PRO A 128 0.22 -5.96 9.81
CA PRO A 128 -0.01 -5.53 8.43
C PRO A 128 -1.45 -5.83 8.01
N ILE A 129 -2.13 -4.85 7.42
CA ILE A 129 -3.45 -5.04 6.81
C ILE A 129 -3.46 -4.42 5.41
N VAL A 130 -3.86 -5.19 4.41
CA VAL A 130 -4.19 -4.68 3.07
C VAL A 130 -5.70 -4.68 2.89
N VAL A 131 -6.26 -3.52 2.55
CA VAL A 131 -7.69 -3.33 2.38
C VAL A 131 -8.03 -3.02 0.94
N PHE A 132 -8.93 -3.82 0.36
CA PHE A 132 -9.50 -3.57 -0.96
C PHE A 132 -10.93 -3.02 -0.87
N ASN A 133 -11.37 -2.33 -1.93
CA ASN A 133 -12.79 -2.00 -2.07
C ASN A 133 -13.65 -3.28 -2.12
N ASN A 134 -14.93 -3.16 -1.73
CA ASN A 134 -15.87 -4.29 -1.72
C ASN A 134 -16.17 -4.85 -3.11
N GLU A 135 -15.92 -4.08 -4.18
CA GLU A 135 -16.08 -4.51 -5.56
C GLU A 135 -14.91 -5.39 -6.07
N ALA A 136 -13.88 -5.59 -5.25
CA ALA A 136 -12.78 -6.49 -5.56
C ALA A 136 -13.12 -7.92 -5.13
N ASP A 137 -13.08 -8.86 -6.07
CA ASP A 137 -13.14 -10.29 -5.80
C ASP A 137 -11.71 -10.79 -5.62
N LEU A 138 -11.35 -11.07 -4.37
CA LEU A 138 -10.00 -11.43 -3.96
C LEU A 138 -9.73 -12.91 -4.26
N LYS A 139 -8.94 -13.17 -5.30
CA LYS A 139 -8.44 -14.50 -5.70
C LYS A 139 -6.96 -14.61 -5.37
N VAL A 140 -6.63 -14.33 -4.11
CA VAL A 140 -5.25 -14.23 -3.61
C VAL A 140 -4.89 -15.45 -2.76
N ASN A 141 -3.63 -15.87 -2.83
CA ASN A 141 -3.09 -16.93 -1.99
C ASN A 141 -2.19 -16.30 -0.92
N VAL A 142 -2.74 -16.11 0.28
CA VAL A 142 -2.11 -15.39 1.39
C VAL A 142 -2.44 -16.11 2.68
N ASN A 143 -1.41 -16.46 3.46
CA ASN A 143 -1.54 -17.28 4.68
C ASN A 143 -1.04 -16.55 5.93
N ASN A 144 -0.09 -15.64 5.76
CA ASN A 144 0.63 -14.95 6.83
C ASN A 144 0.34 -13.44 6.86
N HIS A 145 -0.47 -12.93 5.93
CA HIS A 145 -0.87 -11.52 5.89
C HIS A 145 -2.40 -11.39 5.87
N ILE A 146 -2.87 -10.26 6.38
CA ILE A 146 -4.29 -9.94 6.39
C ILE A 146 -4.62 -9.16 5.12
N VAL A 147 -5.43 -9.76 4.25
CA VAL A 147 -5.93 -9.12 3.03
C VAL A 147 -7.44 -9.24 3.01
N VAL A 148 -8.14 -8.11 3.13
CA VAL A 148 -9.59 -8.10 3.31
C VAL A 148 -10.26 -7.05 2.42
N ASN A 149 -11.52 -7.28 2.08
CA ASN A 149 -12.37 -6.21 1.60
C ASN A 149 -12.74 -5.28 2.76
N ARG A 150 -12.94 -3.99 2.48
CA ARG A 150 -13.30 -2.94 3.46
C ARG A 150 -14.48 -3.31 4.35
N TYR A 151 -15.44 -4.08 3.83
CA TYR A 151 -16.57 -4.58 4.61
C TYR A 151 -16.13 -5.28 5.90
N TYR A 152 -15.15 -6.17 5.82
CA TYR A 152 -14.63 -6.98 6.94
C TYR A 152 -13.57 -6.27 7.79
N LEU A 153 -13.19 -5.04 7.45
CA LEU A 153 -12.07 -4.35 8.10
C LEU A 153 -12.28 -4.20 9.61
N LYS A 154 -13.49 -3.88 10.06
CA LYS A 154 -13.76 -3.71 11.50
C LYS A 154 -13.54 -5.02 12.27
N ASP A 155 -14.03 -6.12 11.72
CA ASP A 155 -13.95 -7.44 12.35
C ASP A 155 -12.48 -7.89 12.50
N THR A 156 -11.63 -7.53 11.53
CA THR A 156 -10.17 -7.73 11.60
C THR A 156 -9.53 -7.08 12.82
N PHE A 157 -9.97 -5.90 13.26
CA PHE A 157 -9.42 -5.27 14.47
C PHE A 157 -9.94 -5.95 15.73
N LEU A 158 -11.22 -6.27 15.77
CA LEU A 158 -11.90 -6.77 16.97
C LEU A 158 -11.53 -8.21 17.36
N GLN A 159 -10.77 -8.92 16.51
CA GLN A 159 -10.19 -10.22 16.87
C GLN A 159 -9.03 -10.10 17.89
N TYR A 160 -8.39 -8.94 17.99
CA TYR A 160 -7.28 -8.70 18.92
C TYR A 160 -7.82 -8.24 20.27
N LYS A 161 -7.45 -8.96 21.34
CA LYS A 161 -7.96 -8.72 22.71
C LYS A 161 -6.87 -8.69 23.77
N ASP A 162 -5.69 -9.21 23.48
CA ASP A 162 -4.59 -9.25 24.43
C ASP A 162 -3.92 -7.89 24.51
N THR A 163 -4.04 -7.23 25.65
CA THR A 163 -3.39 -5.95 25.90
C THR A 163 -1.88 -6.15 26.05
N VAL A 164 -1.12 -5.64 25.08
CA VAL A 164 0.34 -5.79 25.00
C VAL A 164 1.08 -4.45 24.86
N ILE A 165 0.33 -3.35 24.66
CA ILE A 165 0.84 -1.99 24.64
C ILE A 165 0.22 -1.23 25.82
N SER A 166 1.06 -0.78 26.76
CA SER A 166 0.61 0.05 27.89
C SER A 166 0.13 1.42 27.42
N GLN A 167 -0.70 2.09 28.21
CA GLN A 167 -1.18 3.43 27.87
C GLN A 167 -0.02 4.43 27.70
N GLU A 168 1.02 4.34 28.54
CA GLU A 168 2.21 5.18 28.40
C GLU A 168 2.95 4.93 27.07
N LEU A 169 3.17 3.67 26.71
CA LEU A 169 3.82 3.31 25.45
C LEU A 169 2.97 3.75 24.25
N LYS A 170 1.64 3.55 24.32
CA LYS A 170 0.69 4.00 23.30
C LYS A 170 0.81 5.49 23.04
N THR A 171 0.81 6.33 24.09
CA THR A 171 0.98 7.77 23.96
C THR A 171 2.34 8.13 23.32
N LYS A 172 3.43 7.49 23.74
CA LYS A 172 4.76 7.72 23.14
C LYS A 172 4.79 7.38 21.65
N ILE A 173 4.16 6.28 21.24
CA ILE A 173 4.06 5.87 19.83
C ILE A 173 3.31 6.93 19.03
N ILE A 174 2.12 7.34 19.50
CA ILE A 174 1.29 8.35 18.82
C ILE A 174 2.07 9.66 18.66
N SER A 175 2.63 10.20 19.75
CA SER A 175 3.37 11.45 19.71
C SER A 175 4.58 11.38 18.78
N ARG A 176 5.31 10.27 18.73
CA ARG A 176 6.46 10.11 17.82
C ARG A 176 6.03 10.08 16.36
N ILE A 177 4.96 9.35 16.03
CA ILE A 177 4.42 9.26 14.67
C ILE A 177 3.94 10.63 14.20
N GLU A 178 3.14 11.32 15.01
CA GLU A 178 2.57 12.63 14.67
C GLU A 178 3.67 13.71 14.57
N ALA A 179 4.64 13.74 15.49
CA ALA A 179 5.76 14.70 15.42
C ALA A 179 6.69 14.46 14.22
N SER A 180 6.81 13.21 13.76
CA SER A 180 7.63 12.86 12.58
C SER A 180 6.84 12.95 11.28
N SER A 181 5.51 13.04 11.37
CA SER A 181 4.64 13.18 10.21
C SER A 181 4.81 14.56 9.60
N TRP A 182 5.15 14.61 8.31
CA TRP A 182 5.03 15.85 7.56
C TRP A 182 3.56 16.03 7.19
N THR A 183 2.87 16.96 7.83
CA THR A 183 1.53 17.38 7.41
C THR A 183 1.61 17.99 6.01
N GLN A 184 0.93 17.37 5.04
CA GLN A 184 0.70 17.74 3.63
C GLN A 184 1.31 19.05 3.07
N GLU A 185 2.60 19.30 3.26
CA GLU A 185 3.27 20.37 2.52
C GLU A 185 3.25 19.97 1.05
N LYS A 186 2.71 20.87 0.21
CA LYS A 186 2.62 20.63 -1.24
C LYS A 186 3.99 20.28 -1.84
N GLY A 187 5.08 20.77 -1.25
CA GLY A 187 6.46 20.42 -1.58
C GLY A 187 6.78 18.94 -1.37
N ALA A 188 6.57 18.42 -0.15
CA ALA A 188 6.88 17.03 0.21
C ALA A 188 6.05 16.02 -0.61
N ILE A 189 4.76 16.29 -0.83
CA ILE A 189 3.91 15.44 -1.68
C ILE A 189 4.41 15.43 -3.14
N ARG A 190 4.82 16.58 -3.67
CA ARG A 190 5.36 16.69 -5.03
C ARG A 190 6.67 15.92 -5.15
N GLU A 191 7.55 16.03 -4.16
CA GLU A 191 8.81 15.30 -4.10
C GLU A 191 8.57 13.79 -4.01
N HIS A 192 7.65 13.32 -3.17
CA HIS A 192 7.29 11.91 -3.10
C HIS A 192 6.82 11.36 -4.45
N LYS A 193 5.91 12.06 -5.12
CA LYS A 193 5.44 11.69 -6.46
C LYS A 193 6.57 11.70 -7.49
N TYR A 194 7.48 12.67 -7.41
CA TYR A 194 8.66 12.75 -8.25
C TYR A 194 9.59 11.57 -8.03
N ASN A 195 9.92 11.24 -6.78
CA ASN A 195 10.78 10.11 -6.42
C ASN A 195 10.18 8.78 -6.89
N ALA A 196 8.87 8.58 -6.72
CA ALA A 196 8.18 7.41 -7.24
C ALA A 196 8.25 7.32 -8.78
N LYS A 197 8.06 8.44 -9.49
CA LYS A 197 8.17 8.50 -10.96
C LYS A 197 9.62 8.26 -11.42
N SER A 198 10.60 8.86 -10.77
CA SER A 198 12.03 8.70 -11.05
C SER A 198 12.48 7.26 -10.88
N LYS A 199 12.08 6.61 -9.78
CA LYS A 199 12.36 5.19 -9.53
C LYS A 199 11.79 4.28 -10.62
N ARG A 200 10.57 4.57 -11.11
CA ARG A 200 9.96 3.84 -12.23
C ARG A 200 10.72 4.04 -13.54
N TYR A 201 11.19 5.27 -13.80
CA TYR A 201 12.01 5.57 -14.96
C TYR A 201 13.35 4.84 -14.90
N ASP A 202 14.07 4.91 -13.79
CA ASP A 202 15.33 4.18 -13.55
C ASP A 202 15.15 2.66 -13.72
N THR A 203 14.08 2.10 -13.15
CA THR A 203 13.77 0.66 -13.30
C THR A 203 13.58 0.26 -14.76
N ARG A 204 12.79 1.03 -15.54
CA ARG A 204 12.59 0.76 -16.97
C ARG A 204 13.88 0.92 -17.76
N ASN A 205 14.66 1.95 -17.46
CA ASN A 205 15.93 2.23 -18.11
C ASN A 205 16.91 1.06 -17.88
N LYS A 206 17.06 0.59 -16.63
CA LYS A 206 17.84 -0.61 -16.32
C LYS A 206 17.37 -1.83 -17.10
N ILE A 207 16.07 -2.11 -17.11
CA ILE A 207 15.49 -3.24 -17.86
C ILE A 207 15.82 -3.13 -19.36
N GLN A 208 15.66 -1.94 -19.96
CA GLN A 208 15.93 -1.70 -21.37
C GLN A 208 17.41 -1.96 -21.72
N HIS A 209 18.32 -1.68 -20.80
CA HIS A 209 19.76 -1.95 -20.94
C HIS A 209 20.15 -3.36 -20.47
N GLY A 210 19.19 -4.26 -20.23
CA GLY A 210 19.47 -5.62 -19.79
C GLY A 210 20.06 -5.70 -18.38
N VAL A 211 19.81 -4.71 -17.53
CA VAL A 211 20.28 -4.63 -16.14
C VAL A 211 19.13 -4.93 -15.18
N CYS A 212 19.38 -5.77 -14.19
CA CYS A 212 18.42 -6.11 -13.15
C CYS A 212 18.17 -4.89 -12.25
N PRO A 213 16.92 -4.41 -12.12
CA PRO A 213 16.62 -3.24 -11.31
C PRO A 213 16.78 -3.47 -9.81
N ARG A 214 16.83 -4.73 -9.35
CA ARG A 214 16.97 -5.07 -7.94
C ARG A 214 18.42 -5.09 -7.45
N CYS A 215 19.34 -5.62 -8.24
CA CYS A 215 20.72 -5.87 -7.80
C CYS A 215 21.82 -5.40 -8.76
N GLY A 216 21.46 -4.86 -9.93
CA GLY A 216 22.43 -4.42 -10.93
C GLY A 216 23.06 -5.54 -11.77
N GLY A 217 22.84 -6.82 -11.46
CA GLY A 217 23.30 -7.93 -12.30
C GLY A 217 22.61 -7.96 -13.66
N MET A 218 23.21 -8.60 -14.66
CA MET A 218 22.64 -8.70 -16.01
C MET A 218 21.34 -9.50 -16.04
N LEU A 219 20.39 -9.10 -16.89
CA LEU A 219 19.22 -9.87 -17.29
C LEU A 219 19.61 -10.82 -18.41
N VAL A 220 19.36 -12.11 -18.19
CA VAL A 220 19.68 -13.18 -19.13
C VAL A 220 18.41 -13.90 -19.57
N GLU A 221 18.30 -14.26 -20.84
CA GLU A 221 17.19 -15.06 -21.33
C GLU A 221 17.27 -16.48 -20.76
N ARG A 222 16.15 -16.96 -20.25
CA ARG A 222 15.96 -18.30 -19.69
C ARG A 222 14.71 -18.92 -20.29
N ARG A 223 14.61 -20.25 -20.22
CA ARG A 223 13.45 -21.01 -20.68
C ARG A 223 12.77 -21.66 -19.48
N GLY A 224 11.47 -21.41 -19.33
CA GLY A 224 10.64 -22.00 -18.29
C GLY A 224 9.42 -22.71 -18.87
N LYS A 225 8.56 -23.24 -17.99
CA LYS A 225 7.34 -23.97 -18.34
C LYS A 225 6.43 -23.19 -19.31
N TYR A 226 6.40 -21.87 -19.19
CA TYR A 226 5.50 -20.99 -19.97
C TYR A 226 6.22 -20.25 -21.11
N GLY A 227 7.44 -20.67 -21.49
CA GLY A 227 8.20 -20.06 -22.58
C GLY A 227 9.47 -19.34 -22.12
N ARG A 228 9.95 -18.41 -22.95
CA ARG A 228 11.17 -17.62 -22.70
C ARG A 228 10.87 -16.44 -21.79
N PHE A 229 11.78 -16.14 -20.87
CA PHE A 229 11.69 -14.99 -19.98
C PHE A 229 13.10 -14.47 -19.67
N TYR A 230 13.22 -13.22 -19.24
CA TYR A 230 14.47 -12.69 -18.69
C TYR A 230 14.54 -12.96 -17.19
N GLY A 231 15.63 -13.54 -16.70
CA GLY A 231 15.91 -13.71 -15.29
C GLY A 231 17.21 -13.02 -14.89
N CYS A 232 17.37 -12.65 -13.62
CA CYS A 232 18.64 -12.12 -13.15
C CYS A 232 19.76 -13.18 -13.23
N SER A 233 20.96 -12.77 -13.65
CA SER A 233 22.19 -13.58 -13.64
C SER A 233 22.60 -13.99 -12.22
N ASN A 234 22.29 -13.17 -11.21
CA ASN A 234 22.63 -13.41 -9.80
C ASN A 234 21.64 -14.37 -9.08
N TYR A 235 20.78 -15.09 -9.81
CA TYR A 235 19.98 -16.17 -9.22
C TYR A 235 20.89 -17.25 -8.60
N PRO A 236 20.61 -17.80 -7.40
CA PRO A 236 19.35 -17.68 -6.63
C PRO A 236 19.26 -16.45 -5.72
N LYS A 237 20.34 -15.69 -5.53
CA LYS A 237 20.36 -14.51 -4.62
C LYS A 237 19.43 -13.38 -5.08
N CYS A 238 19.21 -13.27 -6.39
CA CYS A 238 18.21 -12.36 -6.96
C CYS A 238 17.22 -13.13 -7.83
N THR A 239 15.95 -13.11 -7.44
CA THR A 239 14.85 -13.82 -8.11
C THR A 239 14.06 -12.96 -9.10
N PHE A 240 14.60 -11.80 -9.48
CA PHE A 240 13.92 -10.92 -10.44
C PHE A 240 13.75 -11.62 -11.79
N THR A 241 12.53 -11.58 -12.31
CA THR A 241 12.17 -12.09 -13.64
C THR A 241 11.30 -11.09 -14.39
N LEU A 242 11.40 -11.08 -15.70
CA LEU A 242 10.59 -10.28 -16.61
C LEU A 242 10.14 -11.17 -17.77
N ASN A 243 8.84 -11.23 -18.01
CA ASN A 243 8.32 -11.97 -19.17
C ASN A 243 8.81 -11.30 -20.47
N LYS A 244 9.21 -12.12 -21.43
CA LYS A 244 9.60 -11.66 -22.77
C LYS A 244 8.35 -11.50 -23.64
#